data_AF-A0A833G2R4-F1
#
_entry.id   AF-A0A833G2R4-F1
#
_cell.length_a   1.000
_cell.length_b   1.000
_cell.length_c   1.000
_cell.angle_alpha   90.00
_cell.angle_beta   90.00
_cell.angle_gamma   90.00
#
_symmetry.space_group_name_H-M   'P 1'
#
loop_
_entity.id
_entity.type
_entity.pdbx_description
1 polymer ?
#
loop_
_entity_poly.entity_id
_entity_poly.type
_entity_poly.pdbx_seq_one_letter_code
_entity_poly.pdbx_strand_id
1 'polypeptide(L)'
;MTAVAGANSARPPKVKPESTFQTLGSLWPYMWPTDRPDLKQRVALALGVLIAAKIVTVLVPYTYKWATDALLTPPEGAAAAANLGLAVLITVPIMLVVANGVGRILSNVFNNLRDALFAKVGQHAVRQLAYKTFVHMHELSLRYHLQRRTGGLSRIIERGVSGIETIVRFTILNTAPTVIEFLLAAAVIAYQFDWIYLAVIAVTVWLYVWFTVKASDWRIKIRRTMNESDNDANSKAIDSLLNFETVKYFGNEKMEARRFDRAMERYEGAAVRIWTSLAWLN
;
A
#
# COMPACT_ATOMS: atom_id res chain seq x y z
N MET A 1 -20.10 -41.48 41.40
CA MET A 1 -20.93 -40.64 40.51
C MET A 1 -20.81 -39.19 40.96
N THR A 2 -19.89 -38.44 40.38
CA THR A 2 -19.84 -36.97 40.50
C THR A 2 -19.49 -36.45 39.12
N ALA A 3 -20.51 -35.92 38.45
CA ALA A 3 -20.43 -35.44 37.08
C ALA A 3 -19.55 -34.19 37.01
N VAL A 4 -18.46 -34.25 36.26
CA VAL A 4 -17.68 -33.06 35.89
C VAL A 4 -18.50 -32.32 34.83
N ALA A 5 -19.10 -31.22 35.26
CA ALA A 5 -19.86 -30.31 34.41
C ALA A 5 -18.96 -29.76 33.29
N GLY A 6 -19.47 -29.84 32.06
CA GLY A 6 -18.78 -29.44 30.84
C GLY A 6 -18.26 -28.01 30.90
N ALA A 7 -16.96 -27.86 30.66
CA ALA A 7 -16.33 -26.58 30.42
C ALA A 7 -16.96 -25.93 29.19
N ASN A 8 -17.80 -24.93 29.45
CA ASN A 8 -18.44 -24.10 28.45
C ASN A 8 -17.34 -23.45 27.59
N SER A 9 -17.19 -23.91 26.35
CA SER A 9 -16.25 -23.37 25.38
C SER A 9 -16.76 -22.01 24.91
N ALA A 10 -16.54 -20.99 25.74
CA ALA A 10 -16.83 -19.60 25.40
C ALA A 10 -16.15 -19.27 24.07
N ARG A 11 -16.96 -19.19 23.01
CA ARG A 11 -16.51 -18.72 21.69
C ARG A 11 -15.86 -17.35 21.91
N PRO A 12 -14.66 -17.10 21.35
CA PRO A 12 -14.05 -15.78 21.46
C PRO A 12 -15.06 -14.73 20.97
N PRO A 13 -15.15 -13.57 21.65
CA PRO A 13 -16.10 -12.52 21.28
C PRO A 13 -15.92 -12.22 19.79
N LYS A 14 -17.03 -12.22 19.03
CA LYS A 14 -17.03 -11.80 17.63
C LYS A 14 -16.64 -10.32 17.61
N VAL A 15 -15.36 -10.05 17.37
CA VAL A 15 -14.87 -8.71 17.05
C VAL A 15 -15.68 -8.29 15.82
N LYS A 16 -16.55 -7.29 15.98
CA LYS A 16 -17.24 -6.69 14.82
C LYS A 16 -16.13 -6.25 13.87
N PRO A 17 -16.22 -6.51 12.56
CA PRO A 17 -15.27 -5.96 11.62
C PRO A 17 -15.36 -4.43 11.77
N GLU A 18 -14.37 -3.84 12.44
CA GLU A 18 -14.23 -2.39 12.45
C GLU A 18 -14.15 -1.95 10.99
N SER A 19 -14.81 -0.83 10.67
CA SER A 19 -14.64 -0.23 9.35
C SER A 19 -13.15 0.05 9.16
N THR A 20 -12.60 -0.23 7.97
CA THR A 20 -11.18 0.04 7.65
C THR A 20 -10.78 1.47 8.01
N PHE A 21 -11.71 2.42 7.91
CA PHE A 21 -11.53 3.81 8.32
C PHE A 21 -11.36 4.00 9.83
N GLN A 22 -12.04 3.20 10.67
CA GLN A 22 -11.85 3.23 12.13
C GLN A 22 -10.47 2.70 12.53
N THR A 23 -10.02 1.61 11.89
CA THR A 23 -8.67 1.09 12.10
C THR A 23 -7.60 2.08 11.64
N LEU A 24 -7.81 2.76 10.51
CA LEU A 24 -6.92 3.86 10.09
C LEU A 24 -6.91 5.03 11.09
N GLY A 25 -8.09 5.36 11.65
CA GLY A 25 -8.23 6.38 12.68
C GLY A 25 -7.48 6.03 13.98
N SER A 26 -7.48 4.76 14.39
CA SER A 26 -6.75 4.32 15.59
C SER A 26 -5.23 4.33 15.43
N LEU A 27 -4.72 4.38 14.19
CA LEU A 27 -3.30 4.57 13.88
C LEU A 27 -2.85 6.05 14.00
N TRP A 28 -3.78 7.01 13.93
CA TRP A 28 -3.46 8.44 13.93
C TRP A 28 -2.57 8.93 15.08
N PRO A 29 -2.80 8.54 16.35
CA PRO A 29 -1.97 8.97 17.48
C PRO A 29 -0.50 8.56 17.35
N TYR A 30 -0.20 7.49 16.61
CA TYR A 30 1.16 7.02 16.39
C TYR A 30 1.85 7.78 15.25
N MET A 31 1.08 8.36 14.34
CA MET A 31 1.57 9.19 13.24
C MET A 31 1.84 10.63 13.69
N TRP A 32 1.01 11.14 14.60
CA TRP A 32 1.15 12.46 15.22
C TRP A 32 1.34 12.36 16.75
N PRO A 33 2.47 11.80 17.22
CA PRO A 33 2.70 11.60 18.64
C PRO A 33 2.81 12.94 19.37
N THR A 34 2.10 13.11 20.48
CA THR A 34 2.15 14.33 21.30
C THR A 34 3.54 14.60 21.85
N ASP A 35 4.25 13.53 22.22
CA ASP A 35 5.48 13.57 23.03
C ASP A 35 6.76 13.79 22.19
N ARG A 36 6.63 13.90 20.86
CA ARG A 36 7.76 14.01 19.92
C ARG A 36 7.63 15.20 18.97
N PRO A 37 8.05 16.41 19.39
CA PRO A 37 7.98 17.59 18.54
C PRO A 37 8.86 17.48 17.28
N ASP A 38 9.94 16.70 17.34
CA ASP A 38 10.81 16.42 16.18
C ASP A 38 10.06 15.74 15.03
N LEU A 39 9.11 14.85 15.35
CA LEU A 39 8.29 14.18 14.34
C LEU A 39 7.20 15.10 13.80
N LYS A 40 6.56 15.91 14.65
CA LYS A 40 5.58 16.91 14.20
C LYS A 40 6.18 17.90 13.21
N GLN A 41 7.39 18.40 13.51
CA GLN A 41 8.14 19.28 12.59
C GLN A 41 8.44 18.59 11.26
N ARG A 42 8.86 17.31 11.28
CA ARG A 42 9.10 16.54 10.06
C ARG A 42 7.84 16.32 9.23
N VAL A 43 6.70 16.06 9.88
CA VAL A 43 5.42 15.95 9.16
C VAL A 43 5.05 17.30 8.55
N ALA A 44 5.17 18.41 9.28
CA ALA A 44 4.89 19.74 8.75
C ALA A 44 5.81 20.08 7.56
N LEU A 45 7.11 19.78 7.66
CA LEU A 45 8.08 19.97 6.57
C LEU A 45 7.75 19.07 5.38
N ALA A 46 7.40 17.81 5.62
CA ALA A 46 6.99 16.88 4.56
C ALA A 46 5.71 17.32 3.85
N LEU A 47 4.75 17.89 4.58
CA LEU A 47 3.54 18.50 4.02
C LEU A 47 3.87 19.76 3.20
N GLY A 48 4.81 20.59 3.66
CA GLY A 48 5.31 21.73 2.90
C GLY A 48 5.98 21.30 1.58
N VAL A 49 6.89 20.32 1.64
CA VAL A 49 7.54 19.74 0.46
C VAL A 49 6.53 19.07 -0.46
N LEU A 50 5.50 18.40 0.08
CA LEU A 50 4.41 17.85 -0.70
C LEU A 50 3.68 18.93 -1.50
N ILE A 51 3.27 20.01 -0.86
CA ILE A 51 2.57 21.11 -1.52
C ILE A 51 3.47 21.71 -2.61
N ALA A 52 4.75 21.95 -2.31
CA ALA A 52 5.72 22.46 -3.29
C ALA A 52 5.89 21.49 -4.48
N ALA A 53 5.99 20.18 -4.22
CA ALA A 53 6.04 19.15 -5.26
C ALA A 53 4.83 19.25 -6.18
N LYS A 54 3.62 19.37 -5.62
CA LYS A 54 2.39 19.42 -6.42
C LYS A 54 2.22 20.71 -7.19
N ILE A 55 2.65 21.85 -6.66
CA ILE A 55 2.71 23.09 -7.43
C ILE A 55 3.59 22.87 -8.68
N VAL A 56 4.78 22.28 -8.51
CA VAL A 56 5.65 21.97 -9.66
C VAL A 56 5.00 20.96 -10.61
N THR A 57 4.42 19.86 -10.09
CA THR A 57 3.75 18.84 -10.92
C THR A 57 2.61 19.45 -11.74
N VAL A 58 1.83 20.35 -11.15
CA VAL A 58 0.73 21.05 -11.82
C VAL A 58 1.25 22.01 -12.87
N LEU A 59 2.37 22.71 -12.62
CA LEU A 59 2.98 23.64 -13.58
C LEU A 59 3.62 22.94 -14.80
N VAL A 60 4.06 21.69 -14.66
CA VAL A 60 4.70 20.93 -15.75
C VAL A 60 3.82 20.89 -17.01
N PRO A 61 2.54 20.45 -16.98
CA PRO A 61 1.65 20.52 -18.14
C PRO A 61 1.51 21.93 -18.75
N TYR A 62 1.52 23.00 -17.94
CA TYR A 62 1.44 24.38 -18.45
C TYR A 62 2.68 24.79 -19.23
N THR A 63 3.88 24.39 -18.79
CA THR A 63 5.11 24.64 -19.58
C THR A 63 5.04 23.97 -20.95
N TYR A 64 4.42 22.79 -21.04
CA TYR A 64 4.20 22.11 -22.30
C TYR A 64 3.16 22.83 -23.17
N LYS A 65 2.03 23.23 -22.56
CA LYS A 65 1.00 24.06 -23.22
C LYS A 65 1.60 25.34 -23.80
N TRP A 66 2.35 26.10 -23.01
CA TRP A 66 2.96 27.35 -23.48
C TRP A 66 4.00 27.12 -24.56
N ALA A 67 4.73 25.99 -24.52
CA ALA A 67 5.65 25.63 -25.60
C ALA A 67 4.91 25.37 -26.92
N THR A 68 3.77 24.68 -26.87
CA THR A 68 2.94 24.43 -28.06
C THR A 68 2.25 25.69 -28.55
N ASP A 69 1.73 26.54 -27.65
CA ASP A 69 1.07 27.80 -28.02
C ASP A 69 2.07 28.76 -28.69
N ALA A 70 3.31 28.82 -28.18
CA ALA A 70 4.38 29.63 -28.77
C ALA A 70 4.79 29.18 -30.19
N LEU A 71 4.55 27.91 -30.55
CA LEU A 71 4.78 27.39 -31.91
C LEU A 71 3.60 27.68 -32.85
N LEU A 72 2.37 27.73 -32.33
CA LEU A 72 1.14 27.85 -33.13
C LEU A 72 0.68 29.29 -33.35
N THR A 73 0.92 30.18 -32.38
CA THR A 73 0.57 31.61 -32.46
C THR A 73 1.82 32.47 -32.32
N PRO A 74 2.50 32.82 -33.43
CA PRO A 74 3.58 33.79 -33.37
C PRO A 74 3.01 35.15 -32.90
N PRO A 75 3.67 35.86 -31.97
CA PRO A 75 3.14 37.10 -31.39
C PRO A 75 2.81 38.13 -32.48
N GLU A 76 1.67 38.82 -32.35
CA GLU A 76 1.29 39.96 -33.18
C GLU A 76 2.40 41.04 -33.07
N GLY A 77 3.26 41.10 -34.09
CA GLY A 77 4.56 41.78 -34.03
C GLY A 77 5.73 40.99 -34.63
N ALA A 78 5.52 39.72 -35.01
CA ALA A 78 6.51 38.88 -35.69
C ALA A 78 7.04 39.48 -37.02
N ALA A 79 6.30 40.41 -37.65
CA ALA A 79 6.79 41.18 -38.78
C ALA A 79 7.94 42.15 -38.42
N ALA A 80 7.99 42.65 -37.18
CA ALA A 80 9.11 43.46 -36.67
C ALA A 80 10.26 42.61 -36.12
N ALA A 81 9.97 41.37 -35.68
CA ALA A 81 10.97 40.40 -35.22
C ALA A 81 11.61 39.57 -36.34
N ALA A 82 11.15 39.71 -37.58
CA ALA A 82 11.76 39.06 -38.76
C ALA A 82 13.26 39.41 -38.92
N ASN A 83 13.69 40.57 -38.40
CA ASN A 83 15.09 41.00 -38.39
C ASN A 83 15.90 40.51 -37.19
N LEU A 84 15.27 39.89 -36.17
CA LEU A 84 15.95 39.27 -35.01
C LEU A 84 16.16 37.75 -35.17
N GLY A 85 15.82 37.21 -36.35
CA GLY A 85 16.23 35.89 -36.81
C GLY A 85 15.42 34.73 -36.22
N LEU A 86 15.26 33.69 -37.03
CA LEU A 86 14.72 32.36 -36.69
C LEU A 86 15.19 31.79 -35.33
N ALA A 87 16.32 32.28 -34.80
CA ALA A 87 16.85 31.94 -33.48
C ALA A 87 15.89 32.26 -32.33
N VAL A 88 15.28 33.46 -32.27
CA VAL A 88 14.41 33.85 -31.14
C VAL A 88 13.09 33.06 -31.16
N LEU A 89 12.54 32.81 -32.35
CA LEU A 89 11.29 32.05 -32.54
C LEU A 89 11.43 30.59 -32.08
N ILE A 90 12.62 30.00 -32.22
CA ILE A 90 12.92 28.62 -31.82
C ILE A 90 13.40 28.55 -30.36
N THR A 91 14.03 29.60 -29.84
CA THR A 91 14.59 29.60 -28.47
C THR A 91 13.51 29.53 -27.39
N VAL A 92 12.38 30.24 -27.54
CA VAL A 92 11.32 30.26 -26.52
C VAL A 92 10.66 28.88 -26.32
N PRO A 93 10.18 28.18 -27.37
CA PRO A 93 9.66 26.82 -27.23
C PRO A 93 10.70 25.84 -26.67
N ILE A 94 11.96 25.91 -27.11
CA ILE A 94 13.04 25.05 -26.59
C ILE A 94 13.25 25.29 -25.09
N MET A 95 13.30 26.54 -24.64
CA MET A 95 13.45 26.88 -23.22
C MET A 95 12.27 26.36 -22.38
N LEU A 96 11.04 26.40 -22.91
CA LEU A 96 9.86 25.86 -22.22
C LEU A 96 9.86 24.33 -22.17
N VAL A 97 10.36 23.65 -23.21
CA VAL A 97 10.58 22.19 -23.20
C VAL A 97 11.66 21.80 -22.19
N VAL A 98 12.77 22.56 -22.12
CA VAL A 98 13.80 22.34 -21.10
C VAL A 98 13.23 22.58 -19.71
N ALA A 99 12.45 23.66 -19.52
CA ALA A 99 11.76 23.94 -18.25
C ALA A 99 10.77 22.83 -17.86
N ASN A 100 10.09 22.20 -18.83
CA ASN A 100 9.26 21.02 -18.60
C ASN A 100 10.08 19.86 -18.03
N GLY A 101 11.21 19.56 -18.67
CA GLY A 101 12.13 18.51 -18.24
C GLY A 101 12.68 18.77 -16.84
N VAL A 102 13.16 19.98 -16.58
CA VAL A 102 13.63 20.40 -15.25
C VAL A 102 12.51 20.34 -14.22
N GLY A 103 11.30 20.77 -14.55
CA GLY A 103 10.13 20.71 -13.68
C GLY A 103 9.77 19.27 -13.30
N ARG A 104 9.84 18.32 -14.24
CA ARG A 104 9.64 16.88 -13.97
C ARG A 104 10.69 16.34 -13.01
N ILE A 105 11.96 16.68 -13.23
CA ILE A 105 13.06 16.27 -12.35
C ILE A 105 12.86 16.85 -10.96
N LEU A 106 12.55 18.15 -10.85
CA LEU A 106 12.33 18.83 -9.58
C LEU A 106 11.12 18.25 -8.82
N SER A 107 10.02 17.97 -9.53
CA SER A 107 8.86 17.29 -8.96
C SER A 107 9.24 15.93 -8.38
N ASN A 108 10.04 15.14 -9.10
CA ASN A 108 10.52 13.85 -8.61
C ASN A 108 11.43 13.99 -7.38
N VAL A 109 12.34 14.97 -7.39
CA VAL A 109 13.22 15.27 -6.24
C VAL A 109 12.39 15.63 -5.01
N PHE A 110 11.38 16.50 -5.14
CA PHE A 110 10.52 16.86 -4.02
C PHE A 110 9.67 15.69 -3.53
N ASN A 111 9.13 14.86 -4.42
CA ASN A 111 8.41 13.64 -4.00
C ASN A 111 9.33 12.69 -3.20
N ASN A 112 10.55 12.44 -3.67
CA ASN A 112 11.51 11.59 -2.95
C ASN A 112 11.95 12.20 -1.62
N LEU A 113 12.17 13.52 -1.56
CA LEU A 113 12.50 14.22 -0.32
C LEU A 113 11.36 14.10 0.69
N ARG A 114 10.12 14.29 0.24
CA ARG A 114 8.92 14.11 1.04
C ARG A 114 8.82 12.68 1.57
N ASP A 115 9.10 11.66 0.77
CA ASP A 115 9.08 10.26 1.21
C ASP A 115 10.17 9.98 2.25
N ALA A 116 11.38 10.53 2.06
CA ALA A 116 12.47 10.43 3.03
C ALA A 116 12.11 11.08 4.38
N LEU A 117 11.40 12.21 4.37
CA LEU A 117 10.91 12.88 5.57
C LEU A 117 9.86 12.04 6.30
N PHE A 118 8.89 11.48 5.56
CA PHE A 118 7.86 10.61 6.11
C PHE A 118 8.42 9.26 6.59
N ALA A 119 9.53 8.76 6.03
CA ALA A 119 10.11 7.47 6.41
C ALA A 119 10.39 7.36 7.91
N LYS A 120 10.97 8.42 8.53
CA LYS A 120 11.25 8.40 9.97
C LYS A 120 9.97 8.41 10.81
N VAL A 121 8.92 9.10 10.35
CA VAL A 121 7.61 9.15 11.02
C VAL A 121 6.94 7.77 10.94
N GLY A 122 6.93 7.17 9.74
CA GLY A 122 6.39 5.83 9.54
C GLY A 122 7.11 4.78 10.37
N GLN A 123 8.45 4.77 10.36
CA GLN A 123 9.23 3.82 11.15
C GLN A 123 9.07 4.01 12.66
N HIS A 124 8.82 5.24 13.13
CA HIS A 124 8.48 5.46 14.53
C HIS A 124 7.13 4.84 14.90
N ALA A 125 6.10 5.03 14.07
CA ALA A 125 4.78 4.45 14.28
C ALA A 125 4.86 2.91 14.28
N VAL A 126 5.56 2.32 13.30
CA VAL A 126 5.82 0.87 13.24
C VAL A 126 6.47 0.38 14.52
N ARG A 127 7.54 1.02 14.99
CA ARG A 127 8.23 0.64 16.22
C ARG A 127 7.32 0.69 17.44
N GLN A 128 6.52 1.74 17.59
CA GLN A 128 5.60 1.86 18.73
C GLN A 128 4.50 0.80 18.71
N LEU A 129 3.91 0.54 17.54
CA LEU A 129 2.88 -0.49 17.42
C LEU A 129 3.46 -1.90 17.65
N ALA A 130 4.64 -2.19 17.11
CA ALA A 130 5.32 -3.45 17.36
C ALA A 130 5.59 -3.66 18.85
N TYR A 131 6.09 -2.62 19.54
CA TYR A 131 6.31 -2.66 20.99
C TYR A 131 5.02 -2.91 21.78
N LYS A 132 3.94 -2.16 21.50
CA LYS A 132 2.65 -2.37 22.17
C LYS A 132 2.07 -3.75 21.91
N THR A 133 2.21 -4.26 20.69
CA THR A 133 1.78 -5.61 20.33
C THR A 133 2.56 -6.65 21.14
N PHE A 134 3.88 -6.49 21.26
CA PHE A 134 4.73 -7.38 22.05
C PHE A 134 4.37 -7.39 23.54
N VAL A 135 4.10 -6.21 24.12
CA VAL A 135 3.65 -6.07 25.52
C VAL A 135 2.30 -6.76 25.71
N HIS A 136 1.32 -6.48 24.85
CA HIS A 136 0.00 -7.11 24.93
C HIS A 136 0.08 -8.64 24.83
N MET A 137 0.97 -9.16 23.99
CA MET A 137 1.20 -10.60 23.89
C MET A 137 1.68 -11.23 25.21
N HIS A 138 2.48 -10.52 26.00
CA HIS A 138 2.91 -10.97 27.34
C HIS A 138 1.79 -10.91 28.38
N GLU A 139 0.86 -9.96 28.24
CA GLU A 139 -0.28 -9.80 29.15
C GLU A 139 -1.37 -10.87 28.95
N LEU A 140 -1.32 -11.63 27.86
CA LEU A 140 -2.28 -12.71 27.60
C LEU A 140 -2.08 -13.89 28.55
N SER A 141 -3.20 -14.51 28.96
CA SER A 141 -3.21 -15.61 29.93
C SER A 141 -2.30 -16.78 29.54
N LEU A 142 -1.74 -17.48 30.53
CA LEU A 142 -0.95 -18.69 30.32
C LEU A 142 -1.69 -19.74 29.45
N ARG A 143 -3.01 -19.89 29.64
CA ARG A 143 -3.84 -20.78 28.82
C ARG A 143 -3.81 -20.42 27.33
N TYR A 144 -3.78 -19.13 26.99
CA TYR A 144 -3.68 -18.67 25.60
C TYR A 144 -2.38 -19.12 24.94
N HIS A 145 -1.27 -19.07 25.69
CA HIS A 145 0.05 -19.49 25.23
C HIS A 145 0.19 -21.02 25.15
N LEU A 146 -0.41 -21.77 26.08
CA LEU A 146 -0.33 -23.24 26.10
C LEU A 146 -1.25 -23.95 25.08
N GLN A 147 -2.40 -23.35 24.71
CA GLN A 147 -3.37 -23.98 23.79
C GLN A 147 -2.95 -23.96 22.31
N ARG A 148 -1.91 -23.21 21.95
CA ARG A 148 -1.48 -23.06 20.55
C ARG A 148 -0.12 -23.74 20.37
N ARG A 149 -0.03 -24.65 19.40
CA ARG A 149 1.25 -25.28 19.01
C ARG A 149 2.29 -24.17 18.84
N THR A 150 3.38 -24.23 19.58
CA THR A 150 4.37 -23.15 19.76
C THR A 150 4.86 -22.52 18.45
N GLY A 151 4.99 -23.32 17.37
CA GLY A 151 5.34 -22.81 16.04
C GLY A 151 4.24 -22.00 15.33
N GLY A 152 2.97 -22.36 15.51
CA GLY A 152 1.84 -21.66 14.90
C GLY A 152 1.57 -20.30 15.53
N LEU A 153 1.74 -20.19 16.85
CA LEU A 153 1.58 -18.91 17.57
C LEU A 153 2.66 -17.90 17.14
N SER A 154 3.92 -18.32 17.07
CA SER A 154 5.03 -17.47 16.63
C SER A 154 4.80 -16.89 15.22
N ARG A 155 4.41 -17.74 14.25
CA ARG A 155 4.11 -17.31 12.87
C ARG A 155 2.87 -16.40 12.77
N ILE A 156 1.91 -16.53 13.68
CA ILE A 156 0.76 -15.60 13.74
C ILE A 156 1.21 -14.22 14.23
N ILE A 157 2.05 -14.18 15.27
CA ILE A 157 2.58 -12.93 15.82
C ILE A 157 3.44 -12.22 14.77
N GLU A 158 4.38 -12.94 14.16
CA GLU A 158 5.27 -12.39 13.13
C GLU A 158 4.47 -11.80 11.95
N ARG A 159 3.50 -12.56 11.41
CA ARG A 159 2.61 -12.07 10.35
C ARG A 159 1.75 -10.90 10.79
N GLY A 160 1.30 -10.89 12.05
CA GLY A 160 0.53 -9.79 12.62
C GLY A 160 1.33 -8.50 12.69
N VAL A 161 2.55 -8.55 13.22
CA VAL A 161 3.46 -7.41 13.31
C VAL A 161 3.85 -6.90 11.92
N SER A 162 4.23 -7.80 11.01
CA SER A 162 4.55 -7.44 9.62
C SER A 162 3.35 -6.87 8.87
N GLY A 163 2.15 -7.37 9.13
CA GLY A 163 0.91 -6.83 8.57
C GLY A 163 0.62 -5.40 9.07
N ILE A 164 0.77 -5.16 10.37
CA ILE A 164 0.65 -3.82 10.96
C ILE A 164 1.68 -2.87 10.35
N GLU A 165 2.94 -3.31 10.25
CA GLU A 165 4.00 -2.53 9.62
C GLU A 165 3.62 -2.13 8.20
N THR A 166 3.17 -3.11 7.40
CA THR A 166 2.77 -2.90 6.02
C THR A 166 1.64 -1.88 5.91
N ILE A 167 0.60 -2.01 6.74
CA ILE A 167 -0.55 -1.10 6.74
C ILE A 167 -0.12 0.32 7.13
N VAL A 168 0.64 0.47 8.21
CA VAL A 168 1.13 1.77 8.69
C VAL A 168 2.01 2.43 7.63
N ARG A 169 2.98 1.70 7.08
CA ARG A 169 3.91 2.19 6.06
C ARG A 169 3.18 2.57 4.78
N PHE A 170 2.27 1.72 4.30
CA PHE A 170 1.49 1.99 3.09
C PHE A 170 0.58 3.22 3.27
N THR A 171 -0.09 3.33 4.42
CA THR A 171 -0.98 4.45 4.72
C THR A 171 -0.22 5.79 4.73
N ILE A 172 0.94 5.84 5.40
CA ILE A 172 1.73 7.06 5.57
C ILE A 172 2.47 7.44 4.29
N LEU A 173 3.12 6.47 3.66
CA LEU A 173 4.02 6.72 2.53
C LEU A 173 3.31 6.70 1.17
N ASN A 174 2.09 6.15 1.08
CA ASN A 174 1.34 6.13 -0.18
C ASN A 174 -0.07 6.71 -0.03
N THR A 175 -0.93 6.17 0.83
CA THR A 175 -2.36 6.54 0.83
C THR A 175 -2.61 8.01 1.15
N ALA A 176 -2.06 8.52 2.26
CA ALA A 176 -2.21 9.93 2.63
C ALA A 176 -1.65 10.90 1.56
N PRO A 177 -0.42 10.69 1.03
CA PRO A 177 0.08 11.33 -0.19
C PRO A 177 -0.90 11.41 -1.34
N THR A 178 -1.43 10.27 -1.77
CA THR A 178 -2.23 10.14 -2.97
C THR A 178 -3.57 10.84 -2.80
N VAL A 179 -4.16 10.79 -1.60
CA VAL A 179 -5.42 11.50 -1.31
C VAL A 179 -5.21 13.02 -1.38
N ILE A 180 -4.15 13.55 -0.77
CA ILE A 180 -3.85 14.99 -0.83
C ILE A 180 -3.56 15.42 -2.27
N GLU A 181 -2.78 14.62 -3.01
CA GLU A 181 -2.49 14.84 -4.43
C GLU A 181 -3.76 14.90 -5.27
N PHE A 182 -4.65 13.93 -5.07
CA PHE A 182 -5.92 13.87 -5.78
C PHE A 182 -6.79 15.11 -5.51
N LEU A 183 -6.90 15.53 -4.26
CA LEU A 183 -7.67 16.74 -3.89
C LEU A 183 -7.08 18.01 -4.50
N LEU A 184 -5.75 18.16 -4.48
CA LEU A 184 -5.09 19.31 -5.10
C LEU A 184 -5.29 19.34 -6.62
N ALA A 185 -5.13 18.20 -7.29
CA ALA A 185 -5.38 18.08 -8.73
C ALA A 185 -6.84 18.39 -9.07
N ALA A 186 -7.80 17.87 -8.30
CA ALA A 186 -9.22 18.15 -8.47
C ALA A 186 -9.53 19.65 -8.31
N ALA A 187 -8.92 20.33 -7.33
CA ALA A 187 -9.10 21.76 -7.13
C ALA A 187 -8.56 22.59 -8.30
N VAL A 188 -7.38 22.24 -8.83
CA VAL A 188 -6.81 22.91 -10.01
C VAL A 188 -7.71 22.73 -11.23
N ILE A 189 -8.24 21.52 -11.44
CA ILE A 189 -9.11 21.25 -12.59
C ILE A 189 -10.43 22.00 -12.45
N ALA A 190 -11.03 22.00 -11.26
CA ALA A 190 -12.25 22.74 -10.98
C ALA A 190 -12.10 24.26 -11.20
N TYR A 191 -10.90 24.81 -10.96
CA TYR A 191 -10.61 26.23 -11.19
C TYR A 191 -10.34 26.56 -12.65
N GLN A 192 -9.63 25.68 -13.37
CA GLN A 192 -9.15 25.97 -14.72
C GLN A 192 -10.11 25.52 -15.83
N PHE A 193 -10.95 24.52 -15.57
CA PHE A 193 -11.85 23.90 -16.54
C PHE A 193 -13.30 23.98 -16.07
N ASP A 194 -14.23 23.74 -16.99
CA ASP A 194 -15.66 23.63 -16.70
C ASP A 194 -15.95 22.47 -15.73
N TRP A 195 -17.00 22.59 -14.91
CA TRP A 195 -17.41 21.58 -13.92
C TRP A 195 -17.69 20.22 -14.55
N ILE A 196 -18.03 20.18 -15.85
CA ILE A 196 -18.21 18.94 -16.62
C ILE A 196 -16.93 18.09 -16.61
N TYR A 197 -15.74 18.70 -16.75
CA TYR A 197 -14.47 17.97 -16.70
C TYR A 197 -14.23 17.35 -15.33
N LEU A 198 -14.54 18.10 -14.27
CA LEU A 198 -14.44 17.60 -12.89
C LEU A 198 -15.39 16.41 -12.68
N ALA A 199 -16.62 16.48 -13.19
CA ALA A 199 -17.60 15.40 -13.09
C ALA A 199 -17.12 14.12 -13.81
N VAL A 200 -16.59 14.25 -15.03
CA VAL A 200 -16.05 13.11 -15.79
C VAL A 200 -14.89 12.44 -15.04
N ILE A 201 -13.97 13.22 -14.48
CA ILE A 201 -12.84 12.70 -13.69
C ILE A 201 -13.34 12.01 -12.43
N ALA A 202 -14.27 12.62 -11.70
CA ALA A 202 -14.84 12.05 -10.49
C ALA A 202 -15.52 10.70 -10.77
N VAL A 203 -16.31 10.60 -11.84
CA VAL A 203 -16.93 9.34 -12.28
C VAL A 203 -15.88 8.30 -12.67
N THR A 204 -14.84 8.70 -13.41
CA THR A 204 -13.76 7.81 -13.83
C THR A 204 -13.01 7.24 -12.62
N VAL A 205 -12.67 8.08 -11.65
CA VAL A 205 -12.00 7.67 -10.41
C VAL A 205 -12.91 6.77 -9.58
N TRP A 206 -14.20 7.09 -9.48
CA TRP A 206 -15.17 6.25 -8.77
C TRP A 206 -15.29 4.87 -9.41
N LEU A 207 -15.41 4.78 -10.74
CA LEU A 207 -15.44 3.52 -11.48
C LEU A 207 -14.15 2.71 -11.27
N TYR A 208 -13.00 3.38 -11.35
CA TYR A 208 -11.70 2.75 -11.09
C TYR A 208 -11.64 2.16 -9.68
N VAL A 209 -11.94 2.96 -8.64
CA VAL A 209 -11.92 2.51 -7.24
C VAL A 209 -12.92 1.37 -7.01
N TRP A 210 -14.14 1.49 -7.52
CA TRP A 210 -15.17 0.45 -7.41
C TRP A 210 -14.71 -0.86 -8.05
N PHE A 211 -14.20 -0.81 -9.28
CA PHE A 211 -13.71 -1.98 -9.99
C PHE A 211 -12.51 -2.60 -9.27
N THR A 212 -11.53 -1.79 -8.87
CA THR A 212 -10.34 -2.24 -8.15
C THR A 212 -10.69 -2.90 -6.83
N VAL A 213 -11.62 -2.34 -6.04
CA VAL A 213 -12.07 -2.93 -4.77
C VAL A 213 -12.76 -4.28 -5.04
N LYS A 214 -13.71 -4.34 -5.98
CA LYS A 214 -14.44 -5.57 -6.29
C LYS A 214 -13.52 -6.68 -6.81
N ALA A 215 -12.58 -6.34 -7.68
CA ALA A 215 -11.59 -7.27 -8.19
C ALA A 215 -10.60 -7.71 -7.10
N SER A 216 -10.18 -6.78 -6.22
CA SER A 216 -9.30 -7.08 -5.09
C SER A 216 -9.96 -8.03 -4.09
N ASP A 217 -11.22 -7.78 -3.71
CA ASP A 217 -11.97 -8.64 -2.79
C ASP A 217 -12.12 -10.07 -3.32
N TRP A 218 -12.33 -10.21 -4.63
CA TRP A 218 -12.35 -11.51 -5.29
C TRP A 218 -10.97 -12.19 -5.23
N ARG A 219 -9.89 -11.48 -5.57
CA ARG A 219 -8.51 -12.01 -5.52
C ARG A 219 -8.04 -12.33 -4.10
N ILE A 220 -8.48 -11.59 -3.08
CA ILE A 220 -8.21 -11.87 -1.67
C ILE A 220 -8.74 -13.24 -1.28
N LYS A 221 -9.93 -13.64 -1.75
CA LYS A 221 -10.49 -14.97 -1.49
C LYS A 221 -9.61 -16.07 -2.07
N ILE A 222 -9.12 -15.90 -3.32
CA ILE A 222 -8.20 -16.87 -3.96
C ILE A 222 -6.88 -16.95 -3.19
N ARG A 223 -6.32 -15.80 -2.81
CA ARG A 223 -5.08 -15.71 -2.01
C ARG A 223 -5.24 -16.36 -0.64
N ARG A 224 -6.42 -16.26 -0.03
CA ARG A 224 -6.72 -16.95 1.23
C ARG A 224 -6.68 -18.47 1.05
N THR A 225 -7.32 -19.01 0.01
CA THR A 225 -7.25 -20.44 -0.30
C THR A 225 -5.81 -20.91 -0.57
N MET A 226 -5.03 -20.12 -1.32
CA MET A 226 -3.62 -20.41 -1.56
C MET A 226 -2.82 -20.47 -0.24
N ASN A 227 -2.98 -19.47 0.62
CA ASN A 227 -2.30 -19.42 1.92
C ASN A 227 -2.73 -20.56 2.87
N GLU A 228 -4.00 -20.96 2.84
CA GLU A 228 -4.49 -22.11 3.62
C GLU A 228 -3.83 -23.42 3.16
N SER A 229 -3.69 -23.62 1.85
CA SER A 229 -3.01 -24.79 1.28
C SER A 229 -1.50 -24.81 1.56
N ASP A 230 -0.84 -23.64 1.49
CA ASP A 230 0.57 -23.48 1.87
C ASP A 230 0.80 -23.86 3.34
N ASN A 231 -0.06 -23.38 4.24
CA ASN A 231 0.03 -23.72 5.67
C ASN A 231 -0.17 -25.22 5.92
N ASP A 232 -1.09 -25.87 5.19
CA ASP A 232 -1.34 -27.31 5.28
C ASP A 232 -0.14 -28.13 4.76
N ALA A 233 0.41 -27.77 3.59
CA ALA A 233 1.61 -28.39 3.03
C ALA A 233 2.81 -28.27 3.98
N ASN A 234 3.05 -27.06 4.50
CA ASN A 234 4.13 -26.79 5.44
C ASN A 234 3.96 -27.58 6.76
N SER A 235 2.74 -27.63 7.30
CA SER A 235 2.45 -28.40 8.52
C SER A 235 2.73 -29.89 8.33
N LYS A 236 2.33 -30.47 7.19
CA LYS A 236 2.61 -31.87 6.84
C LYS A 236 4.11 -32.15 6.68
N ALA A 237 4.84 -31.25 6.03
CA ALA A 237 6.28 -31.37 5.88
C ALA A 237 7.01 -31.36 7.23
N ILE A 238 6.66 -30.41 8.11
CA ILE A 238 7.23 -30.33 9.45
C ILE A 238 6.89 -31.58 10.27
N ASP A 239 5.63 -32.03 10.26
CA ASP A 239 5.19 -33.22 10.99
C ASP A 239 5.91 -34.49 10.53
N SER A 240 6.08 -34.67 9.21
CA SER A 240 6.82 -35.80 8.65
C SER A 240 8.30 -35.77 8.98
N LEU A 241 8.93 -34.58 9.03
CA LEU A 241 10.36 -34.44 9.33
C LEU A 241 10.66 -34.56 10.82
N LEU A 242 9.80 -34.04 11.69
CA LEU A 242 9.93 -34.21 13.14
C LEU A 242 9.70 -35.65 13.56
N ASN A 243 8.79 -36.37 12.88
CA ASN A 243 8.51 -37.79 13.13
C ASN A 243 9.23 -38.71 12.13
N PHE A 244 10.42 -38.32 11.65
CA PHE A 244 11.15 -39.04 10.61
C PHE A 244 11.35 -40.52 10.94
N GLU A 245 11.71 -40.83 12.18
CA GLU A 245 11.90 -42.22 12.64
C GLU A 245 10.63 -43.05 12.48
N THR A 246 9.48 -42.51 12.85
CA THR A 246 8.19 -43.20 12.71
C THR A 246 7.88 -43.48 11.24
N VAL A 247 8.09 -42.50 10.37
CA VAL A 247 7.85 -42.68 8.93
C VAL A 247 8.74 -43.81 8.37
N LYS A 248 10.00 -43.87 8.80
CA LYS A 248 10.96 -44.92 8.39
C LYS A 248 10.63 -46.29 8.96
N TYR A 249 10.27 -46.38 10.24
CA TYR A 249 9.91 -47.65 10.87
C TYR A 249 8.73 -48.33 10.18
N PHE A 250 7.75 -47.54 9.72
CA PHE A 250 6.56 -48.06 9.04
C PHE A 250 6.66 -48.08 7.50
N GLY A 251 7.78 -47.66 6.89
CA GLY A 251 7.94 -47.63 5.42
C GLY A 251 6.93 -46.72 4.70
N ASN A 252 6.53 -45.62 5.36
CA ASN A 252 5.40 -44.79 4.97
C ASN A 252 5.77 -43.57 4.09
N GLU A 253 6.99 -43.52 3.55
CA GLU A 253 7.50 -42.33 2.84
C GLU A 253 6.63 -41.93 1.65
N LYS A 254 6.16 -42.91 0.87
CA LYS A 254 5.29 -42.66 -0.29
C LYS A 254 3.93 -42.09 0.13
N MET A 255 3.43 -42.49 1.30
CA MET A 255 2.16 -41.98 1.82
C MET A 255 2.29 -40.51 2.22
N GLU A 256 3.33 -40.16 2.97
CA GLU A 256 3.58 -38.77 3.38
C GLU A 256 3.89 -37.87 2.18
N ALA A 257 4.67 -38.36 1.21
CA ALA A 257 4.92 -37.64 -0.05
C ALA A 257 3.61 -37.31 -0.79
N ARG A 258 2.71 -38.29 -0.96
CA ARG A 258 1.38 -38.06 -1.60
C ARG A 258 0.47 -37.14 -0.77
N ARG A 259 0.64 -37.10 0.55
CA ARG A 259 -0.15 -36.25 1.44
C ARG A 259 0.29 -34.78 1.34
N PHE A 260 1.60 -34.56 1.21
CA PHE A 260 2.19 -33.26 0.89
C PHE A 260 1.81 -32.80 -0.53
N ASP A 261 1.99 -33.68 -1.51
CA ASP A 261 1.71 -33.39 -2.93
C ASP A 261 0.26 -32.94 -3.16
N ARG A 262 -0.73 -33.60 -2.55
CA ARG A 262 -2.14 -33.16 -2.60
C ARG A 262 -2.40 -31.76 -2.04
N ALA A 263 -1.59 -31.30 -1.07
CA ALA A 263 -1.68 -29.92 -0.59
C ALA A 263 -1.00 -28.94 -1.56
N MET A 264 0.09 -29.38 -2.21
CA MET A 264 0.78 -28.60 -3.24
C MET A 264 -0.05 -28.47 -4.53
N GLU A 265 -0.76 -29.50 -4.95
CA GLU A 265 -1.66 -29.46 -6.12
C GLU A 265 -2.77 -28.40 -5.94
N ARG A 266 -3.37 -28.34 -4.74
CA ARG A 266 -4.35 -27.30 -4.39
C ARG A 266 -3.73 -25.90 -4.35
N TYR A 267 -2.52 -25.80 -3.82
CA TYR A 267 -1.75 -24.55 -3.83
C TYR A 267 -1.47 -24.09 -5.25
N GLU A 268 -1.01 -24.99 -6.13
CA GLU A 268 -0.74 -24.74 -7.54
C GLU A 268 -1.98 -24.22 -8.25
N GLY A 269 -3.11 -24.92 -8.13
CA GLY A 269 -4.37 -24.48 -8.73
C GLY A 269 -4.82 -23.10 -8.25
N ALA A 270 -4.62 -22.77 -6.97
CA ALA A 270 -4.91 -21.44 -6.45
C ALA A 270 -3.91 -20.38 -6.94
N ALA A 271 -2.62 -20.73 -7.01
CA ALA A 271 -1.55 -19.85 -7.49
C ALA A 271 -1.75 -19.49 -8.97
N VAL A 272 -2.08 -20.47 -9.82
CA VAL A 272 -2.43 -20.25 -11.23
C VAL A 272 -3.58 -19.24 -11.35
N ARG A 273 -4.65 -19.39 -10.55
CA ARG A 273 -5.76 -18.42 -10.54
C ARG A 273 -5.33 -17.01 -10.11
N ILE A 274 -4.36 -16.87 -9.20
CA ILE A 274 -3.83 -15.56 -8.81
C ILE A 274 -3.08 -14.91 -9.97
N TRP A 275 -2.24 -15.68 -10.68
CA TRP A 275 -1.47 -15.17 -11.81
C TRP A 275 -2.35 -14.84 -13.01
N THR A 276 -3.29 -15.71 -13.37
CA THR A 276 -4.24 -15.42 -14.45
C THR A 276 -5.15 -14.26 -14.11
N SER A 277 -5.68 -14.18 -12.88
CA SER A 277 -6.48 -13.01 -12.46
C SER A 277 -5.70 -11.69 -12.48
N LEU A 278 -4.38 -11.71 -12.26
CA LEU A 278 -3.55 -10.53 -12.41
C LEU A 278 -3.38 -10.15 -13.87
N ALA A 279 -3.17 -11.12 -14.76
CA ALA A 279 -3.01 -10.89 -16.19
C ALA A 279 -4.28 -10.31 -16.83
N TRP A 280 -5.47 -10.69 -16.38
CA TRP A 280 -6.73 -10.08 -16.81
C TRP A 280 -6.95 -8.65 -16.31
N LEU A 281 -6.18 -8.22 -15.30
CA LEU A 281 -6.36 -6.93 -14.61
C LEU A 281 -5.35 -5.88 -15.07
N ASN A 282 -4.17 -6.31 -15.55
CA ASN A 282 -3.17 -5.47 -16.20
C ASN A 282 -3.54 -5.19 -17.66
#